data_AF-A0A2S6C7B2-F1
#
_entry.id   AF-A0A2S6C7B2-F1
#
_cell.length_a   1.000
_cell.length_b   1.000
_cell.length_c   1.000
_cell.angle_alpha   90.00
_cell.angle_beta   90.00
_cell.angle_gamma   90.00
#
_symmetry.space_group_name_H-M   'P 1'
#
loop_
_entity.id
_entity.type
_entity.pdbx_description
1 polymer ?
#
loop_
_entity_poly.entity_id
_entity_poly.type
_entity_poly.pdbx_seq_one_letter_code
_entity_poly.pdbx_strand_id
1 'polypeptide(L)'
;MSTDTAHRDSSSSAPSDPPRPPTHAPNNFNRLSNPLLSTLSYFAEPVRYTTSSLFRRISEDEAPTPLAKALSANYNGSMNDPTTGVFHPPQQPIRKRSPFQPPPLTPLTLEGYKHGTSHKAKLLRKAVAEEIRLLVPPRLQLQDKWHLIYSIDQNGSTLSTVYNLCDPYRGKRGGFVVVVRDASGGVFGAYLSDPPKPQPHYYGNGECFLWRAMTLPALPDLMDLPPPPSEDTTHAQRMTTIGVPRTDSSASLASLKVPGTNGHKTGTATPERIRFKAFPYTGENDFTIFCQQDYLSVGGGDGHYGLWLDQSLGNGVSATCPTFGNEPLSEEGSKFDIMGVEIWYVGS
;
A
#
# COMPACT_ATOMS: atom_id res chain seq x y z
N MET A 1 20.51 -3.20 -66.20
CA MET A 1 21.63 -3.69 -67.04
C MET A 1 22.87 -3.63 -66.15
N SER A 2 23.12 -4.60 -65.29
CA SER A 2 23.58 -6.00 -65.57
C SER A 2 25.12 -6.02 -65.71
N THR A 3 25.92 -6.66 -64.84
CA THR A 3 26.09 -8.13 -64.58
C THR A 3 26.54 -8.90 -65.84
N ASP A 4 27.52 -9.82 -65.86
CA ASP A 4 28.48 -10.38 -64.86
C ASP A 4 29.46 -11.38 -65.56
N THR A 5 30.61 -11.90 -65.06
CA THR A 5 31.58 -11.53 -63.99
C THR A 5 32.86 -12.43 -64.07
N ALA A 6 33.87 -12.23 -63.20
CA ALA A 6 35.02 -13.14 -62.91
C ALA A 6 36.20 -13.20 -63.94
N HIS A 7 37.35 -13.87 -63.71
CA HIS A 7 37.71 -14.96 -62.77
C HIS A 7 39.23 -15.09 -62.46
N ARG A 8 39.53 -15.90 -61.41
CA ARG A 8 40.81 -16.54 -60.97
C ARG A 8 41.55 -15.86 -59.79
N ASP A 9 41.58 -16.45 -58.59
CA ASP A 9 42.34 -17.64 -58.07
C ASP A 9 43.77 -17.24 -57.62
N SER A 10 44.27 -17.50 -56.41
CA SER A 10 43.81 -18.26 -55.22
C SER A 10 44.65 -17.83 -53.96
N SER A 11 44.74 -18.45 -52.76
CA SER A 11 44.38 -19.79 -52.25
C SER A 11 44.11 -19.89 -50.71
N SER A 12 45.13 -20.15 -49.88
CA SER A 12 45.10 -20.60 -48.46
C SER A 12 46.08 -19.78 -47.57
N SER A 13 46.04 -19.71 -46.23
CA SER A 13 45.48 -20.60 -45.18
C SER A 13 45.15 -19.86 -43.86
N ALA A 14 44.61 -20.57 -42.85
CA ALA A 14 44.35 -20.13 -41.46
C ALA A 14 44.56 -21.36 -40.50
N PRO A 15 44.29 -21.33 -39.17
CA PRO A 15 44.01 -20.23 -38.23
C PRO A 15 44.86 -20.30 -36.91
N SER A 16 44.67 -19.37 -35.95
CA SER A 16 44.93 -19.59 -34.51
C SER A 16 44.19 -18.58 -33.58
N ASP A 17 43.90 -19.00 -32.34
CA ASP A 17 42.97 -18.36 -31.39
C ASP A 17 43.62 -17.42 -30.33
N PRO A 18 42.82 -16.59 -29.60
CA PRO A 18 43.32 -15.54 -28.71
C PRO A 18 43.60 -15.97 -27.24
N PRO A 19 44.42 -15.20 -26.48
CA PRO A 19 44.75 -15.51 -25.08
C PRO A 19 43.67 -15.09 -24.06
N ARG A 20 43.48 -15.92 -23.03
CA ARG A 20 42.62 -15.71 -21.84
C ARG A 20 43.50 -15.34 -20.62
N PRO A 21 43.05 -14.49 -19.67
CA PRO A 21 43.84 -14.10 -18.50
C PRO A 21 44.03 -15.23 -17.44
N PRO A 22 45.12 -15.20 -16.64
CA PRO A 22 45.47 -16.22 -15.65
C PRO A 22 44.96 -15.92 -14.21
N THR A 23 44.94 -16.95 -13.34
CA THR A 23 44.65 -16.82 -11.90
C THR A 23 45.47 -17.78 -11.00
N HIS A 24 45.67 -17.37 -9.73
CA HIS A 24 46.09 -18.13 -8.52
C HIS A 24 47.58 -18.53 -8.23
N ALA A 25 48.16 -17.79 -7.25
CA ALA A 25 48.77 -18.28 -5.97
C ALA A 25 50.09 -19.10 -6.00
N PRO A 26 50.76 -19.45 -4.85
CA PRO A 26 50.51 -19.17 -3.41
C PRO A 26 51.76 -18.67 -2.59
N ASN A 27 51.73 -18.84 -1.24
CA ASN A 27 52.81 -18.70 -0.20
C ASN A 27 53.06 -17.26 0.36
N ASN A 28 53.42 -17.00 1.65
CA ASN A 28 53.64 -17.90 2.81
C ASN A 28 53.40 -17.24 4.22
N PHE A 29 53.02 -18.07 5.20
CA PHE A 29 52.96 -18.02 6.69
C PHE A 29 53.21 -16.77 7.62
N ASN A 30 52.37 -16.74 8.68
CA ASN A 30 52.63 -16.48 10.13
C ASN A 30 52.65 -15.07 10.81
N ARG A 31 51.48 -14.72 11.39
CA ARG A 31 51.17 -14.55 12.85
C ARG A 31 51.89 -13.52 13.76
N LEU A 32 51.03 -12.70 14.42
CA LEU A 32 51.12 -12.10 15.78
C LEU A 32 52.17 -10.98 15.98
N SER A 33 51.93 -9.88 16.72
CA SER A 33 50.99 -9.67 17.84
C SER A 33 50.48 -8.20 17.99
N ASN A 34 49.45 -8.00 18.82
CA ASN A 34 48.95 -6.69 19.34
C ASN A 34 49.84 -6.20 20.53
N PRO A 35 49.73 -4.96 21.10
CA PRO A 35 48.48 -4.49 21.75
C PRO A 35 48.26 -2.95 22.01
N LEU A 36 47.15 -2.67 22.71
CA LEU A 36 46.79 -1.49 23.53
C LEU A 36 46.51 -0.11 22.87
N LEU A 37 45.24 0.32 23.00
CA LEU A 37 44.90 1.57 23.69
C LEU A 37 43.52 1.47 24.39
N SER A 38 43.30 2.31 25.39
CA SER A 38 42.18 2.33 26.34
C SER A 38 41.30 3.61 26.10
N THR A 39 40.12 3.87 26.67
CA THR A 39 39.28 3.26 27.74
C THR A 39 37.85 3.88 27.73
N LEU A 40 36.97 3.42 28.63
CA LEU A 40 35.67 4.00 29.06
C LEU A 40 34.41 3.64 28.26
N SER A 41 33.28 3.75 28.96
CA SER A 41 31.98 3.10 28.69
C SER A 41 30.85 4.12 28.57
N TYR A 42 29.73 3.76 27.94
CA TYR A 42 28.42 3.72 28.63
C TYR A 42 27.31 3.06 27.78
N PHE A 43 26.34 2.47 28.50
CA PHE A 43 25.03 1.94 28.07
C PHE A 43 24.97 0.84 26.99
N ALA A 44 24.28 -0.24 27.32
CA ALA A 44 23.94 -1.32 26.41
C ALA A 44 22.51 -1.81 26.69
N GLU A 45 21.67 -1.89 25.66
CA GLU A 45 20.45 -2.70 25.70
C GLU A 45 20.01 -3.09 24.27
N PRO A 46 20.12 -4.38 23.86
CA PRO A 46 19.71 -4.83 22.54
C PRO A 46 18.25 -5.30 22.56
N VAL A 47 17.31 -4.43 22.20
CA VAL A 47 15.88 -4.79 22.07
C VAL A 47 15.68 -5.75 20.89
N ARG A 48 15.57 -7.05 21.20
CA ARG A 48 15.33 -8.12 20.22
C ARG A 48 13.83 -8.31 19.98
N TYR A 49 13.32 -7.83 18.85
CA TYR A 49 12.00 -8.22 18.35
C TYR A 49 12.11 -9.32 17.30
N THR A 50 11.86 -10.56 17.69
CA THR A 50 11.71 -11.71 16.78
C THR A 50 10.27 -11.81 16.27
N THR A 51 10.01 -11.41 15.03
CA THR A 51 8.69 -11.55 14.38
C THR A 51 8.46 -12.97 13.84
N SER A 52 8.41 -13.95 14.75
CA SER A 52 8.15 -15.36 14.43
C SER A 52 6.65 -15.68 14.48
N SER A 53 5.93 -15.35 13.40
CA SER A 53 4.47 -15.58 13.30
C SER A 53 4.03 -16.00 11.90
N LEU A 54 4.30 -17.25 11.49
CA LEU A 54 3.42 -18.00 10.56
C LEU A 54 3.68 -19.53 10.50
N PHE A 55 4.00 -20.16 11.63
CA PHE A 55 3.92 -21.64 11.77
C PHE A 55 3.17 -21.99 13.06
N ARG A 56 1.95 -22.56 12.94
CA ARG A 56 1.20 -23.15 14.07
C ARG A 56 0.32 -24.35 13.68
N ARG A 57 0.96 -25.33 13.06
CA ARG A 57 0.67 -26.77 13.10
C ARG A 57 2.07 -27.42 13.08
N ILE A 58 2.44 -28.43 13.87
CA ILE A 58 1.68 -29.43 14.63
C ILE A 58 2.11 -29.40 16.12
N SER A 59 1.41 -30.11 17.01
CA SER A 59 1.74 -30.29 18.43
C SER A 59 2.49 -31.60 18.69
N GLU A 60 3.57 -31.55 19.46
CA GLU A 60 4.10 -32.70 20.21
C GLU A 60 4.87 -32.17 21.44
N ASP A 61 4.60 -32.75 22.61
CA ASP A 61 5.12 -32.33 23.92
C ASP A 61 6.08 -33.41 24.45
N GLU A 62 7.38 -33.13 24.53
CA GLU A 62 8.29 -33.91 25.37
C GLU A 62 9.42 -33.04 25.95
N ALA A 63 9.50 -32.98 27.29
CA ALA A 63 10.49 -32.20 28.03
C ALA A 63 11.05 -33.01 29.23
N PRO A 64 12.08 -33.85 29.02
CA PRO A 64 12.39 -34.96 29.93
C PRO A 64 13.42 -34.60 31.02
N THR A 65 13.09 -33.70 31.96
CA THR A 65 13.89 -33.54 33.21
C THR A 65 13.06 -33.29 34.47
N PRO A 66 13.40 -33.90 35.63
CA PRO A 66 12.71 -33.67 36.90
C PRO A 66 13.01 -32.28 37.51
N LEU A 67 14.16 -31.68 37.17
CA LEU A 67 14.58 -30.38 37.70
C LEU A 67 13.68 -29.24 37.22
N ALA A 68 13.27 -29.25 35.94
CA ALA A 68 12.28 -28.32 35.41
C ALA A 68 10.92 -28.42 36.16
N LYS A 69 10.54 -29.63 36.56
CA LYS A 69 9.31 -29.89 37.34
C LYS A 69 9.41 -29.35 38.76
N ALA A 70 10.56 -29.49 39.42
CA ALA A 70 10.81 -28.93 40.76
C ALA A 70 10.69 -27.40 40.79
N LEU A 71 11.25 -26.69 39.81
CA LEU A 71 11.17 -25.21 39.74
C LEU A 71 9.76 -24.67 39.46
N SER A 72 8.83 -25.50 38.97
CA SER A 72 7.41 -25.13 38.81
C SER A 72 6.59 -25.23 40.10
N ALA A 73 7.10 -25.94 41.12
CA ALA A 73 6.38 -26.24 42.36
C ALA A 73 6.55 -25.15 43.42
N ASN A 74 6.11 -23.92 43.14
CA ASN A 74 6.04 -22.87 44.16
C ASN A 74 4.87 -23.17 45.13
N TYR A 75 5.18 -23.99 46.12
CA TYR A 75 4.26 -24.80 46.91
C TYR A 75 3.49 -23.99 47.97
N ASN A 76 2.17 -23.85 47.81
CA ASN A 76 1.30 -23.38 48.90
C ASN A 76 -0.13 -23.92 48.75
N GLY A 77 -0.34 -25.17 49.17
CA GLY A 77 -1.65 -25.84 49.15
C GLY A 77 -1.69 -26.93 50.21
N SER A 78 -2.75 -26.93 51.03
CA SER A 78 -2.88 -27.90 52.13
C SER A 78 -3.05 -29.31 51.60
N MET A 79 -2.41 -30.27 52.26
CA MET A 79 -2.74 -31.68 52.16
C MET A 79 -4.20 -31.89 52.59
N ASN A 80 -5.02 -32.54 51.75
CA ASN A 80 -6.25 -33.25 52.13
C ASN A 80 -6.84 -34.02 50.93
N ASP A 81 -7.41 -35.19 51.22
CA ASP A 81 -8.18 -36.11 50.36
C ASP A 81 -7.48 -36.70 49.10
N PRO A 82 -7.25 -38.03 49.02
CA PRO A 82 -6.62 -38.69 47.87
C PRO A 82 -7.61 -39.19 46.78
N THR A 83 -8.91 -38.88 46.85
CA THR A 83 -9.93 -39.61 46.06
C THR A 83 -10.39 -38.98 44.73
N THR A 84 -10.00 -37.75 44.39
CA THR A 84 -10.48 -37.04 43.18
C THR A 84 -9.37 -36.55 42.25
N GLY A 85 -8.88 -37.44 41.38
CA GLY A 85 -7.79 -37.20 40.43
C GLY A 85 -8.10 -36.26 39.24
N VAL A 86 -8.78 -35.13 39.45
CA VAL A 86 -9.05 -34.15 38.40
C VAL A 86 -7.95 -33.08 38.37
N PHE A 87 -6.96 -33.27 37.50
CA PHE A 87 -5.91 -32.29 37.26
C PHE A 87 -6.48 -31.02 36.60
N HIS A 88 -6.70 -29.99 37.41
CA HIS A 88 -7.05 -28.66 36.92
C HIS A 88 -5.76 -27.93 36.52
N PRO A 89 -5.50 -27.65 35.22
CA PRO A 89 -4.33 -26.89 34.84
C PRO A 89 -4.41 -25.47 35.43
N PRO A 90 -3.30 -24.91 35.96
CA PRO A 90 -3.32 -23.55 36.50
C PRO A 90 -3.75 -22.57 35.42
N GLN A 91 -4.68 -21.68 35.76
CA GLN A 91 -5.24 -20.71 34.81
C GLN A 91 -4.11 -19.88 34.19
N GLN A 92 -3.91 -20.02 32.88
CA GLN A 92 -2.86 -19.29 32.18
C GLN A 92 -3.08 -17.78 32.38
N PRO A 93 -2.05 -17.00 32.76
CA PRO A 93 -2.21 -15.58 33.01
C PRO A 93 -2.73 -14.90 31.75
N ILE A 94 -3.95 -14.36 31.86
CA ILE A 94 -4.67 -13.75 30.73
C ILE A 94 -3.80 -12.63 30.17
N ARG A 95 -3.22 -12.84 28.99
CA ARG A 95 -2.44 -11.84 28.26
C ARG A 95 -3.36 -10.71 27.83
N LYS A 96 -3.59 -9.75 28.72
CA LYS A 96 -4.23 -8.47 28.39
C LYS A 96 -3.50 -7.90 27.19
N ARG A 97 -4.22 -7.66 26.08
CA ARG A 97 -3.64 -6.98 24.92
C ARG A 97 -3.07 -5.65 25.39
N SER A 98 -1.92 -5.25 24.82
CA SER A 98 -1.28 -3.99 25.17
C SER A 98 -2.27 -2.83 24.98
N PRO A 99 -2.49 -1.96 25.99
CA PRO A 99 -3.35 -0.78 25.85
C PRO A 99 -2.74 0.29 24.95
N PHE A 100 -1.54 0.06 24.41
CA PHE A 100 -0.91 0.86 23.38
C PHE A 100 -1.67 0.73 22.05
N GLN A 101 -2.72 1.52 21.90
CA GLN A 101 -3.19 1.98 20.60
C GLN A 101 -2.02 2.79 19.98
N PRO A 102 -1.47 2.43 18.82
CA PRO A 102 -0.52 3.32 18.15
C PRO A 102 -1.24 4.65 17.82
N PRO A 103 -0.53 5.80 17.86
CA PRO A 103 -1.13 7.07 17.49
C PRO A 103 -1.65 6.99 16.04
N PRO A 104 -2.75 7.69 15.71
CA PRO A 104 -3.23 7.76 14.33
C PRO A 104 -2.14 8.35 13.43
N LEU A 105 -2.04 7.86 12.19
CA LEU A 105 -1.06 8.34 11.22
C LEU A 105 -1.20 9.85 11.00
N THR A 106 -0.07 10.55 10.88
CA THR A 106 -0.08 11.99 10.58
C THR A 106 -0.76 12.25 9.24
N PRO A 107 -1.66 13.25 9.14
CA PRO A 107 -2.51 13.43 7.98
C PRO A 107 -1.70 13.92 6.76
N LEU A 108 -1.97 13.36 5.58
CA LEU A 108 -1.06 13.43 4.43
C LEU A 108 -0.90 14.86 3.85
N THR A 109 0.32 15.20 3.45
CA THR A 109 0.67 16.45 2.76
C THR A 109 1.13 16.15 1.34
N LEU A 110 0.55 16.85 0.36
CA LEU A 110 0.87 16.71 -1.06
C LEU A 110 1.66 17.94 -1.51
N GLU A 111 2.94 17.76 -1.81
CA GLU A 111 3.89 18.84 -2.14
C GLU A 111 4.31 18.81 -3.63
N GLY A 112 4.70 19.96 -4.19
CA GLY A 112 5.26 20.06 -5.55
C GLY A 112 4.35 20.69 -6.62
N TYR A 113 3.07 20.94 -6.32
CA TYR A 113 2.21 21.77 -7.19
C TYR A 113 2.75 23.21 -7.28
N LYS A 114 2.98 23.73 -8.50
CA LYS A 114 3.30 25.15 -8.75
C LYS A 114 2.17 26.06 -8.28
N HIS A 115 2.49 27.27 -7.82
CA HIS A 115 1.52 28.22 -7.27
C HIS A 115 0.39 28.63 -8.24
N GLY A 116 0.62 28.54 -9.56
CA GLY A 116 -0.39 28.80 -10.59
C GLY A 116 -1.28 27.61 -10.96
N THR A 117 -1.06 26.42 -10.39
CA THR A 117 -1.79 25.20 -10.77
C THR A 117 -3.25 25.25 -10.29
N SER A 118 -4.17 25.35 -11.25
CA SER A 118 -5.63 25.37 -11.04
C SER A 118 -6.12 24.19 -10.20
N HIS A 119 -7.20 24.38 -9.42
CA HIS A 119 -7.82 23.28 -8.68
C HIS A 119 -8.37 22.17 -9.62
N LYS A 120 -8.66 22.47 -10.89
CA LYS A 120 -9.01 21.44 -11.88
C LYS A 120 -7.81 20.60 -12.32
N ALA A 121 -6.62 21.20 -12.42
CA ALA A 121 -5.37 20.52 -12.81
C ALA A 121 -4.88 19.52 -11.75
N LYS A 122 -5.26 19.72 -10.48
CA LYS A 122 -4.95 18.80 -9.38
C LYS A 122 -5.76 17.51 -9.55
N LEU A 123 -5.09 16.39 -9.78
CA LEU A 123 -5.72 15.08 -9.96
C LEU A 123 -5.82 14.35 -8.63
N LEU A 124 -4.69 14.23 -7.91
CA LEU A 124 -4.66 13.56 -6.62
C LEU A 124 -5.27 14.44 -5.51
N ARG A 125 -6.48 14.08 -5.07
CA ARG A 125 -7.10 14.62 -3.86
C ARG A 125 -6.52 13.93 -2.62
N LYS A 126 -6.34 14.69 -1.53
CA LYS A 126 -5.78 14.20 -0.26
C LYS A 126 -6.45 12.93 0.26
N ALA A 127 -7.78 12.87 0.27
CA ALA A 127 -8.50 11.71 0.77
C ALA A 127 -8.30 10.45 -0.10
N VAL A 128 -8.22 10.59 -1.44
CA VAL A 128 -7.85 9.46 -2.32
C VAL A 128 -6.41 9.00 -2.04
N ALA A 129 -5.49 9.93 -1.79
CA ALA A 129 -4.12 9.62 -1.42
C ALA A 129 -4.01 8.92 -0.05
N GLU A 130 -4.86 9.27 0.91
CA GLU A 130 -4.93 8.59 2.22
C GLU A 130 -5.50 7.16 2.10
N GLU A 131 -6.49 6.90 1.23
CA GLU A 131 -6.92 5.53 0.90
C GLU A 131 -5.80 4.70 0.24
N ILE A 132 -5.09 5.27 -0.75
CA ILE A 132 -3.94 4.62 -1.40
C ILE A 132 -2.84 4.32 -0.37
N ARG A 133 -2.57 5.25 0.55
CA ARG A 133 -1.56 5.11 1.62
C ARG A 133 -1.81 3.88 2.51
N LEU A 134 -3.05 3.45 2.72
CA LEU A 134 -3.35 2.25 3.52
C LEU A 134 -2.92 0.93 2.84
N LEU A 135 -2.72 0.95 1.52
CA LEU A 135 -2.32 -0.22 0.71
C LEU A 135 -0.83 -0.24 0.35
N VAL A 136 -0.20 0.94 0.29
CA VAL A 136 1.25 1.11 0.14
C VAL A 136 2.00 0.38 1.28
N PRO A 137 3.18 -0.23 1.05
CA PRO A 137 3.89 -1.02 2.06
C PRO A 137 4.11 -0.31 3.41
N PRO A 138 3.97 -1.00 4.57
CA PRO A 138 4.02 -0.39 5.91
C PRO A 138 5.21 0.55 6.20
N ARG A 139 6.38 0.30 5.60
CA ARG A 139 7.57 1.15 5.70
C ARG A 139 7.36 2.56 5.13
N LEU A 140 6.52 2.67 4.10
CA LEU A 140 6.19 3.89 3.38
C LEU A 140 4.90 4.54 3.87
N GLN A 141 4.02 3.79 4.56
CA GLN A 141 2.85 4.36 5.27
C GLN A 141 3.23 5.40 6.32
N LEU A 142 4.44 5.30 6.86
CA LEU A 142 5.01 6.28 7.79
C LEU A 142 5.37 7.63 7.14
N GLN A 143 5.49 7.69 5.80
CA GLN A 143 5.74 8.93 5.08
C GLN A 143 4.45 9.74 4.97
N ASP A 144 4.45 10.96 5.52
CA ASP A 144 3.32 11.87 5.51
C ASP A 144 3.44 13.03 4.50
N LYS A 145 4.53 13.05 3.74
CA LYS A 145 4.77 13.93 2.60
C LYS A 145 4.91 13.09 1.33
N TRP A 146 4.10 13.37 0.32
CA TRP A 146 4.30 12.86 -1.04
C TRP A 146 4.70 14.01 -1.95
N HIS A 147 5.66 13.76 -2.83
CA HIS A 147 6.24 14.78 -3.70
C HIS A 147 5.85 14.53 -5.16
N LEU A 148 5.23 15.52 -5.80
CA LEU A 148 4.90 15.48 -7.22
C LEU A 148 6.19 15.50 -8.07
N ILE A 149 6.46 14.44 -8.82
CA ILE A 149 7.57 14.35 -9.77
C ILE A 149 7.18 15.00 -11.11
N TYR A 150 5.97 14.69 -11.58
CA TYR A 150 5.49 15.04 -12.91
C TYR A 150 3.97 15.30 -12.87
N SER A 151 3.52 16.30 -13.61
CA SER A 151 2.12 16.61 -13.86
C SER A 151 1.99 17.18 -15.28
N ILE A 152 1.06 16.65 -16.07
CA ILE A 152 0.91 17.02 -17.50
C ILE A 152 0.75 18.54 -17.70
N ASP A 153 -0.06 19.20 -16.85
CA ASP A 153 -0.27 20.66 -16.81
C ASP A 153 0.98 21.48 -16.44
N GLN A 154 2.01 20.83 -15.90
CA GLN A 154 3.21 21.49 -15.38
C GLN A 154 4.50 21.10 -16.13
N ASN A 155 4.48 20.03 -16.92
CA ASN A 155 5.64 19.43 -17.56
C ASN A 155 5.45 19.16 -19.07
N GLY A 156 4.24 19.27 -19.61
CA GLY A 156 3.89 18.84 -20.97
C GLY A 156 3.49 17.37 -21.02
N SER A 157 3.05 16.87 -22.18
CA SER A 157 2.41 15.53 -22.30
C SER A 157 3.31 14.41 -22.83
N THR A 158 4.63 14.62 -22.96
CA THR A 158 5.50 13.60 -23.57
C THR A 158 6.05 12.62 -22.54
N LEU A 159 5.83 11.32 -22.77
CA LEU A 159 6.27 10.22 -21.90
C LEU A 159 7.80 10.19 -21.68
N SER A 160 8.58 10.76 -22.60
CA SER A 160 10.03 10.97 -22.41
C SER A 160 10.35 11.91 -21.24
N THR A 161 9.53 12.92 -20.97
CA THR A 161 9.72 13.81 -19.81
C THR A 161 9.43 13.11 -18.48
N VAL A 162 8.44 12.21 -18.43
CA VAL A 162 8.19 11.32 -17.29
C VAL A 162 9.45 10.53 -16.95
N TYR A 163 10.04 9.83 -17.93
CA TYR A 163 11.22 9.00 -17.69
C TYR A 163 12.45 9.81 -17.25
N ASN A 164 12.63 11.02 -17.78
CA ASN A 164 13.71 11.93 -17.38
C ASN A 164 13.53 12.47 -15.95
N LEU A 165 12.29 12.74 -15.52
CA LEU A 165 11.98 13.23 -14.17
C LEU A 165 11.98 12.11 -13.12
N CYS A 166 11.70 10.87 -13.52
CA CYS A 166 11.80 9.69 -12.64
C CYS A 166 13.22 9.13 -12.51
N ASP A 167 14.16 9.47 -13.42
CA ASP A 167 15.55 8.99 -13.38
C ASP A 167 16.29 9.30 -12.05
N PRO A 168 16.22 10.51 -11.45
CA PRO A 168 16.85 10.84 -10.17
C PRO A 168 16.25 10.12 -8.94
N TYR A 169 15.25 9.27 -9.14
CA TYR A 169 14.65 8.43 -8.10
C TYR A 169 14.99 6.94 -8.25
N ARG A 170 15.74 6.56 -9.30
CA ARG A 170 16.23 5.18 -9.48
C ARG A 170 17.13 4.77 -8.32
N GLY A 171 16.87 3.60 -7.75
CA GLY A 171 17.61 3.07 -6.59
C GLY A 171 17.26 3.69 -5.23
N LYS A 172 16.42 4.74 -5.17
CA LYS A 172 15.90 5.25 -3.89
C LYS A 172 14.87 4.28 -3.30
N ARG A 173 14.74 4.29 -1.97
CA ARG A 173 13.80 3.44 -1.22
C ARG A 173 12.45 4.11 -1.02
N GLY A 174 11.75 4.36 -2.12
CA GLY A 174 10.36 4.82 -2.13
C GLY A 174 9.50 3.99 -3.09
N GLY A 175 8.24 4.37 -3.24
CA GLY A 175 7.35 3.90 -4.30
C GLY A 175 6.75 5.06 -5.07
N PHE A 176 5.99 4.76 -6.13
CA PHE A 176 5.49 5.76 -7.06
C PHE A 176 3.99 5.58 -7.28
N VAL A 177 3.19 6.63 -7.11
CA VAL A 177 1.75 6.61 -7.43
C VAL A 177 1.55 7.32 -8.76
N VAL A 178 1.12 6.55 -9.76
CA VAL A 178 0.63 7.06 -11.05
C VAL A 178 -0.85 7.38 -10.89
N VAL A 179 -1.25 8.59 -11.29
CA VAL A 179 -2.63 9.07 -11.26
C VAL A 179 -2.99 9.50 -12.67
N VAL A 180 -4.13 9.04 -13.16
CA VAL A 180 -4.69 9.33 -14.47
C VAL A 180 -6.11 9.86 -14.28
N ARG A 181 -6.52 10.83 -15.11
CA ARG A 181 -7.92 11.24 -15.27
C ARG A 181 -8.34 11.10 -16.73
N ASP A 182 -9.48 10.46 -16.95
CA ASP A 182 -10.10 10.31 -18.27
C ASP A 182 -11.06 11.47 -18.64
N ALA A 183 -11.60 11.44 -19.86
CA ALA A 183 -12.60 12.41 -20.32
C ALA A 183 -13.95 12.33 -19.60
N SER A 184 -14.29 11.18 -18.99
CA SER A 184 -15.47 11.03 -18.11
C SER A 184 -15.30 11.76 -16.78
N GLY A 185 -14.07 12.09 -16.39
CA GLY A 185 -13.72 12.69 -15.10
C GLY A 185 -13.39 11.67 -14.00
N GLY A 186 -13.38 10.37 -14.32
CA GLY A 186 -12.93 9.30 -13.45
C GLY A 186 -11.44 9.44 -13.14
N VAL A 187 -11.03 9.09 -11.91
CA VAL A 187 -9.62 9.16 -11.46
C VAL A 187 -9.16 7.78 -11.04
N PHE A 188 -8.11 7.28 -11.67
CA PHE A 188 -7.58 5.94 -11.44
C PHE A 188 -6.07 5.90 -11.68
N GLY A 189 -5.45 4.74 -11.49
CA GLY A 189 -4.04 4.58 -11.77
C GLY A 189 -3.42 3.36 -11.11
N ALA A 190 -2.16 3.52 -10.72
CA ALA A 190 -1.34 2.45 -10.17
C ALA A 190 -0.48 2.95 -9.00
N TYR A 191 -0.10 2.02 -8.12
CA TYR A 191 1.09 2.14 -7.29
C TYR A 191 2.17 1.20 -7.83
N LEU A 192 3.39 1.72 -7.94
CA LEU A 192 4.57 1.04 -8.50
C LEU A 192 5.67 0.95 -7.43
N SER A 193 6.34 -0.19 -7.35
CA SER A 193 7.54 -0.38 -6.50
C SER A 193 8.77 0.34 -7.01
N ASP A 194 8.82 0.58 -8.32
CA ASP A 194 9.98 1.07 -9.06
C ASP A 194 9.56 2.27 -9.92
N PRO A 195 10.48 3.20 -10.22
CA PRO A 195 10.17 4.32 -11.11
C PRO A 195 9.81 3.83 -12.52
N PRO A 196 9.00 4.57 -13.28
CA PRO A 196 8.90 4.42 -14.72
C PRO A 196 10.28 4.58 -15.40
N LYS A 197 10.71 3.59 -16.20
CA LYS A 197 11.99 3.56 -16.93
C LYS A 197 11.90 2.60 -18.12
N PRO A 198 12.27 3.01 -19.36
CA PRO A 198 12.27 2.09 -20.50
C PRO A 198 13.17 0.86 -20.24
N GLN A 199 12.61 -0.35 -20.35
CA GLN A 199 13.33 -1.62 -20.18
C GLN A 199 12.77 -2.68 -21.15
N PRO A 200 13.61 -3.59 -21.68
CA PRO A 200 13.17 -4.62 -22.63
C PRO A 200 12.42 -5.80 -21.99
N HIS A 201 12.21 -5.78 -20.67
CA HIS A 201 11.54 -6.81 -19.91
C HIS A 201 10.62 -6.18 -18.85
N TYR A 202 9.64 -6.95 -18.36
CA TYR A 202 8.84 -6.57 -17.20
C TYR A 202 9.71 -6.41 -15.95
N TYR A 203 9.36 -5.47 -15.08
CA TYR A 203 10.03 -5.23 -13.80
C TYR A 203 9.01 -4.73 -12.76
N GLY A 204 9.44 -4.62 -11.50
CA GLY A 204 8.59 -4.31 -10.36
C GLY A 204 8.48 -5.50 -9.40
N ASN A 205 7.70 -5.35 -8.34
CA ASN A 205 7.46 -6.40 -7.36
C ASN A 205 5.96 -6.54 -7.02
N GLY A 206 5.60 -7.56 -6.24
CA GLY A 206 4.24 -7.80 -5.76
C GLY A 206 3.68 -6.81 -4.72
N GLU A 207 4.41 -5.72 -4.41
CA GLU A 207 3.84 -4.57 -3.68
C GLU A 207 3.08 -3.61 -4.62
N CYS A 208 3.17 -3.79 -5.95
CA CYS A 208 2.40 -3.01 -6.93
C CYS A 208 0.89 -3.32 -6.87
N PHE A 209 0.05 -2.35 -7.23
CA PHE A 209 -1.41 -2.54 -7.35
C PHE A 209 -2.04 -1.50 -8.28
N LEU A 210 -3.18 -1.85 -8.88
CA LEU A 210 -4.03 -0.90 -9.61
C LEU A 210 -5.15 -0.36 -8.70
N TRP A 211 -5.68 0.83 -8.99
CA TRP A 211 -6.77 1.43 -8.22
C TRP A 211 -7.63 2.37 -9.05
N ARG A 212 -8.90 2.56 -8.64
CA ARG A 212 -9.83 3.55 -9.18
C ARG A 212 -10.64 4.24 -8.07
N ALA A 213 -10.93 5.52 -8.26
CA ALA A 213 -11.61 6.38 -7.30
C ALA A 213 -12.67 7.23 -8.01
N MET A 214 -13.95 7.03 -7.65
CA MET A 214 -15.03 7.90 -8.08
C MET A 214 -15.28 8.96 -7.01
N THR A 215 -15.03 10.23 -7.32
CA THR A 215 -15.30 11.36 -6.43
C THR A 215 -16.76 11.79 -6.59
N LEU A 216 -17.68 11.20 -5.82
CA LEU A 216 -19.09 11.60 -5.88
C LEU A 216 -19.22 13.06 -5.43
N PRO A 217 -19.98 13.92 -6.15
CA PRO A 217 -20.32 15.23 -5.64
C PRO A 217 -21.08 15.06 -4.31
N ALA A 218 -20.84 15.96 -3.37
CA ALA A 218 -21.67 16.03 -2.18
C ALA A 218 -23.13 16.25 -2.61
N LEU A 219 -24.04 15.41 -2.12
CA LEU A 219 -25.44 15.79 -2.07
C LEU A 219 -25.52 17.05 -1.17
N PRO A 220 -26.32 18.07 -1.53
CA PRO A 220 -26.57 19.19 -0.64
C PRO A 220 -27.11 18.66 0.69
N ASP A 221 -26.68 19.27 1.79
CA ASP A 221 -26.89 18.74 3.13
C ASP A 221 -28.39 18.54 3.41
N LEU A 222 -28.77 17.33 3.82
CA LEU A 222 -30.17 16.94 4.06
C LEU A 222 -30.81 17.66 5.28
N MET A 223 -30.08 18.63 5.85
CA MET A 223 -30.48 19.52 6.93
C MET A 223 -31.26 20.76 6.45
N ASP A 224 -31.11 21.17 5.18
CA ASP A 224 -31.81 22.34 4.60
C ASP A 224 -33.15 22.00 3.92
N LEU A 225 -33.54 20.71 3.92
CA LEU A 225 -34.87 20.31 3.49
C LEU A 225 -35.89 20.63 4.60
N PRO A 226 -36.99 21.34 4.30
CA PRO A 226 -38.07 21.52 5.28
C PRO A 226 -38.62 20.14 5.66
N PRO A 227 -39.04 19.94 6.93
CA PRO A 227 -39.63 18.67 7.34
C PRO A 227 -40.85 18.36 6.45
N PRO A 228 -41.05 17.09 6.05
CA PRO A 228 -42.22 16.73 5.27
C PRO A 228 -43.48 17.16 6.04
N PRO A 229 -44.47 17.79 5.37
CA PRO A 229 -45.67 18.24 6.05
C PRO A 229 -46.36 17.03 6.67
N SER A 230 -46.53 17.05 7.99
CA SER A 230 -47.16 15.96 8.74
C SER A 230 -48.55 15.68 8.16
N GLU A 231 -48.73 14.53 7.52
CA GLU A 231 -50.04 14.17 6.97
C GLU A 231 -51.06 14.04 8.11
N ASP A 232 -52.08 14.90 8.05
CA ASP A 232 -53.13 15.01 9.04
C ASP A 232 -54.05 13.78 8.92
N THR A 233 -53.73 12.74 9.68
CA THR A 233 -54.38 11.41 9.64
C THR A 233 -55.74 11.40 10.37
N THR A 234 -56.49 12.51 10.29
CA THR A 234 -57.80 12.73 10.91
C THR A 234 -58.91 11.77 10.42
N HIS A 235 -58.70 10.99 9.35
CA HIS A 235 -59.71 10.07 8.77
C HIS A 235 -59.25 8.61 8.58
N ALA A 236 -58.63 8.00 9.60
CA ALA A 236 -58.50 6.54 9.71
C ALA A 236 -59.30 6.01 10.93
N GLN A 237 -60.23 5.07 10.69
CA GLN A 237 -61.12 4.54 11.73
C GLN A 237 -60.45 3.48 12.63
N ARG A 238 -60.97 3.31 13.85
CA ARG A 238 -60.30 2.65 14.99
C ARG A 238 -60.98 1.35 15.43
N MET A 239 -60.22 0.26 15.58
CA MET A 239 -60.51 -0.92 16.40
C MET A 239 -59.19 -1.42 17.06
N THR A 240 -58.83 -1.00 18.28
CA THR A 240 -59.20 -1.55 19.63
C THR A 240 -58.44 -2.85 20.02
N THR A 241 -57.37 -2.76 20.84
CA THR A 241 -57.27 -3.10 22.30
C THR A 241 -57.26 -4.62 22.59
N ILE A 242 -56.39 -5.28 23.38
CA ILE A 242 -55.59 -5.03 24.64
C ILE A 242 -54.19 -5.71 24.48
N GLY A 243 -53.07 -5.52 25.22
CA GLY A 243 -52.69 -4.84 26.50
C GLY A 243 -51.14 -4.65 26.62
N VAL A 244 -50.47 -4.15 27.68
CA VAL A 244 -50.75 -3.90 29.14
C VAL A 244 -50.40 -5.11 30.07
N PRO A 245 -49.56 -4.99 31.16
CA PRO A 245 -48.57 -3.94 31.50
C PRO A 245 -47.27 -4.32 32.31
N ARG A 246 -46.38 -3.32 32.52
CA ARG A 246 -45.50 -3.09 33.72
C ARG A 246 -44.32 -4.08 33.98
N THR A 247 -43.25 -3.78 34.72
CA THR A 247 -42.79 -2.70 35.68
C THR A 247 -41.24 -2.83 35.81
N ASP A 248 -40.36 -1.90 36.23
CA ASP A 248 -40.39 -0.43 36.47
C ASP A 248 -38.92 0.12 36.63
N SER A 249 -38.74 1.38 37.09
CA SER A 249 -37.67 2.04 37.90
C SER A 249 -36.32 1.31 38.22
N SER A 250 -35.14 1.95 38.34
CA SER A 250 -34.71 3.38 38.39
C SER A 250 -33.18 3.46 38.00
N ALA A 251 -32.46 4.59 37.92
CA ALA A 251 -32.67 5.95 38.46
C ALA A 251 -31.97 7.05 37.61
N SER A 252 -32.42 8.28 37.77
CA SER A 252 -31.78 9.49 37.21
C SER A 252 -30.76 10.09 38.18
N LEU A 253 -29.68 10.67 37.65
CA LEU A 253 -29.00 11.81 38.28
C LEU A 253 -28.60 12.82 37.20
N ALA A 254 -28.64 14.12 37.54
CA ALA A 254 -28.81 15.17 36.55
C ALA A 254 -27.65 16.18 36.49
N SER A 255 -27.48 16.76 35.30
CA SER A 255 -27.14 18.17 35.06
C SER A 255 -26.07 18.81 35.94
N LEU A 256 -24.82 18.83 35.47
CA LEU A 256 -23.87 19.92 35.77
C LEU A 256 -23.70 20.82 34.54
N LYS A 257 -24.23 22.04 34.65
CA LYS A 257 -24.29 23.04 33.57
C LYS A 257 -23.15 24.04 33.74
N VAL A 258 -22.05 23.86 33.01
CA VAL A 258 -20.90 24.79 32.99
C VAL A 258 -21.01 25.72 31.78
N PRO A 259 -20.99 27.05 31.95
CA PRO A 259 -21.10 28.00 30.85
C PRO A 259 -19.73 28.33 30.22
N GLY A 260 -19.69 28.43 28.88
CA GLY A 260 -18.66 29.17 28.14
C GLY A 260 -17.34 28.44 27.87
N THR A 261 -17.19 27.90 26.66
CA THR A 261 -15.92 27.86 25.89
C THR A 261 -16.20 27.43 24.46
N ASN A 262 -15.42 27.92 23.48
CA ASN A 262 -15.59 27.58 22.07
C ASN A 262 -15.05 26.17 21.77
N GLY A 263 -15.87 25.15 22.04
CA GLY A 263 -15.58 23.77 21.66
C GLY A 263 -15.84 23.51 20.18
N HIS A 264 -14.82 23.68 19.33
CA HIS A 264 -14.87 23.19 17.95
C HIS A 264 -15.08 21.66 17.96
N LYS A 265 -16.29 21.22 17.59
CA LYS A 265 -16.55 19.80 17.33
C LYS A 265 -15.86 19.40 16.02
N THR A 266 -14.62 18.92 16.11
CA THR A 266 -13.93 18.20 15.04
C THR A 266 -14.51 16.80 14.83
N GLY A 267 -15.84 16.72 14.67
CA GLY A 267 -16.45 15.63 13.93
C GLY A 267 -16.02 15.75 12.48
N THR A 268 -15.43 14.69 11.92
CA THR A 268 -14.99 14.65 10.53
C THR A 268 -16.20 14.63 9.59
N ALA A 269 -16.75 15.82 9.30
CA ALA A 269 -17.50 16.01 8.08
C ALA A 269 -16.55 15.70 6.91
N THR A 270 -16.82 14.60 6.20
CA THR A 270 -16.18 14.28 4.92
C THR A 270 -17.08 14.84 3.83
N PRO A 271 -16.80 16.05 3.28
CA PRO A 271 -17.66 16.71 2.29
C PRO A 271 -17.54 16.07 0.88
N GLU A 272 -17.06 14.84 0.80
CA GLU A 272 -16.79 14.14 -0.45
C GLU A 272 -16.93 12.62 -0.22
N ARG A 273 -17.91 12.00 -0.87
CA ARG A 273 -18.17 10.56 -0.74
C ARG A 273 -17.36 9.79 -1.78
N ILE A 274 -16.06 9.64 -1.52
CA ILE A 274 -15.15 8.91 -2.41
C ILE A 274 -15.51 7.42 -2.41
N ARG A 275 -15.70 6.85 -3.60
CA ARG A 275 -15.78 5.40 -3.81
C ARG A 275 -14.45 4.90 -4.34
N PHE A 276 -13.60 4.41 -3.45
CA PHE A 276 -12.30 3.82 -3.78
C PHE A 276 -12.42 2.31 -4.00
N LYS A 277 -11.67 1.77 -4.98
CA LYS A 277 -11.48 0.33 -5.20
C LYS A 277 -10.04 0.09 -5.67
N ALA A 278 -9.37 -0.88 -5.06
CA ALA A 278 -8.02 -1.31 -5.44
C ALA A 278 -8.00 -2.78 -5.85
N PHE A 279 -6.96 -3.13 -6.61
CA PHE A 279 -6.72 -4.42 -7.22
C PHE A 279 -5.26 -4.83 -6.92
N PRO A 280 -5.01 -5.51 -5.78
CA PRO A 280 -3.69 -5.97 -5.39
C PRO A 280 -3.10 -7.01 -6.35
N TYR A 281 -1.79 -7.24 -6.25
CA TYR A 281 -1.11 -8.30 -6.99
C TYR A 281 -1.71 -9.69 -6.70
N THR A 282 -2.01 -10.46 -7.74
CA THR A 282 -2.61 -11.80 -7.63
C THR A 282 -1.57 -12.90 -7.34
N GLY A 283 -0.34 -12.72 -7.84
CA GLY A 283 0.68 -13.77 -7.89
C GLY A 283 0.58 -14.73 -9.07
N GLU A 284 -0.30 -14.47 -10.06
CA GLU A 284 -0.44 -15.35 -11.23
C GLU A 284 0.69 -15.19 -12.26
N ASN A 285 1.29 -14.00 -12.36
CA ASN A 285 2.42 -13.69 -13.26
C ASN A 285 3.09 -12.38 -12.87
N ASP A 286 4.41 -12.28 -13.00
CA ASP A 286 5.18 -11.08 -12.61
C ASP A 286 5.15 -9.93 -13.65
N PHE A 287 4.13 -9.86 -14.52
CA PHE A 287 4.01 -8.82 -15.57
C PHE A 287 3.52 -7.46 -15.01
N THR A 288 4.18 -7.00 -13.94
CA THR A 288 3.75 -5.86 -13.12
C THR A 288 3.96 -4.49 -13.77
N ILE A 289 5.17 -4.15 -14.21
CA ILE A 289 5.47 -2.87 -14.89
C ILE A 289 6.22 -3.14 -16.20
N PHE A 290 5.83 -2.50 -17.29
CA PHE A 290 6.56 -2.52 -18.57
C PHE A 290 6.55 -1.15 -19.23
N CYS A 291 7.72 -0.68 -19.64
CA CYS A 291 7.92 0.65 -20.20
C CYS A 291 8.77 0.52 -21.46
N GLN A 292 8.30 1.10 -22.56
CA GLN A 292 9.08 1.26 -23.79
C GLN A 292 9.33 2.75 -24.06
N GLN A 293 9.81 3.11 -25.24
CA GLN A 293 9.91 4.52 -25.63
C GLN A 293 8.54 5.11 -26.00
N ASP A 294 7.60 4.25 -26.40
CA ASP A 294 6.32 4.65 -27.00
C ASP A 294 5.10 4.40 -26.10
N TYR A 295 5.25 3.72 -24.96
CA TYR A 295 4.17 3.51 -23.98
C TYR A 295 4.66 3.12 -22.58
N LEU A 296 3.79 3.39 -21.59
CA LEU A 296 3.88 2.92 -20.21
C LEU A 296 2.73 1.95 -19.94
N SER A 297 3.04 0.77 -19.40
CA SER A 297 2.07 -0.28 -19.08
C SER A 297 2.25 -0.80 -17.65
N VAL A 298 1.13 -1.13 -16.99
CA VAL A 298 1.07 -1.67 -15.63
C VAL A 298 0.03 -2.79 -15.59
N GLY A 299 0.48 -4.01 -15.26
CA GLY A 299 -0.32 -5.23 -15.33
C GLY A 299 -0.47 -5.74 -16.75
N GLY A 300 -0.24 -7.04 -16.96
CA GLY A 300 -0.22 -7.67 -18.27
C GLY A 300 -0.73 -9.11 -18.25
N GLY A 301 -0.44 -9.85 -19.32
CA GLY A 301 -0.94 -11.20 -19.55
C GLY A 301 -2.12 -11.25 -20.52
N ASP A 302 -2.32 -12.41 -21.15
CA ASP A 302 -3.41 -12.70 -22.09
C ASP A 302 -3.61 -11.67 -23.23
N GLY A 303 -2.55 -10.94 -23.61
CA GLY A 303 -2.59 -9.88 -24.61
C GLY A 303 -3.24 -8.57 -24.16
N HIS A 304 -3.60 -8.45 -22.89
CA HIS A 304 -4.30 -7.30 -22.31
C HIS A 304 -3.42 -6.57 -21.28
N TYR A 305 -3.76 -5.32 -20.98
CA TYR A 305 -3.06 -4.49 -20.00
C TYR A 305 -4.05 -3.91 -18.99
N GLY A 306 -3.68 -3.96 -17.70
CA GLY A 306 -4.52 -3.41 -16.63
C GLY A 306 -4.62 -1.88 -16.71
N LEU A 307 -3.49 -1.23 -16.99
CA LEU A 307 -3.38 0.17 -17.37
C LEU A 307 -2.28 0.33 -18.43
N TRP A 308 -2.56 1.02 -19.53
CA TRP A 308 -1.62 1.35 -20.60
C TRP A 308 -1.83 2.79 -21.04
N LEU A 309 -0.75 3.53 -21.27
CA LEU A 309 -0.74 4.95 -21.66
C LEU A 309 0.26 5.17 -22.81
N ASP A 310 -0.12 5.96 -23.81
CA ASP A 310 0.68 6.20 -25.01
C ASP A 310 1.82 7.23 -24.83
N GLN A 311 2.71 7.34 -25.82
CA GLN A 311 3.83 8.28 -25.83
C GLN A 311 3.42 9.76 -25.67
N SER A 312 2.25 10.15 -26.21
CA SER A 312 1.74 11.52 -26.17
C SER A 312 0.90 11.84 -24.94
N LEU A 313 0.68 10.83 -24.08
CA LEU A 313 -0.18 10.86 -22.88
C LEU A 313 -1.54 11.50 -23.15
N GLY A 314 -2.11 11.18 -24.32
CA GLY A 314 -3.45 11.58 -24.77
C GLY A 314 -4.42 10.40 -24.91
N ASN A 315 -3.91 9.18 -25.10
CA ASN A 315 -4.71 7.97 -25.31
C ASN A 315 -4.32 6.89 -24.30
N GLY A 316 -5.32 6.29 -23.63
CA GLY A 316 -5.11 5.18 -22.71
C GLY A 316 -5.95 3.94 -23.04
N VAL A 317 -5.51 2.81 -22.50
CA VAL A 317 -6.20 1.52 -22.59
C VAL A 317 -6.23 0.88 -21.19
N SER A 318 -7.36 0.31 -20.81
CA SER A 318 -7.49 -0.44 -19.55
C SER A 318 -8.43 -1.63 -19.75
N ALA A 319 -7.93 -2.82 -19.48
CA ALA A 319 -8.65 -4.07 -19.60
C ALA A 319 -8.46 -4.92 -18.34
N THR A 320 -9.14 -6.06 -18.27
CA THR A 320 -8.86 -7.09 -17.26
C THR A 320 -7.48 -7.70 -17.50
N CYS A 321 -6.62 -7.77 -16.49
CA CYS A 321 -5.35 -8.51 -16.59
C CYS A 321 -5.16 -9.51 -15.42
N PRO A 322 -4.58 -10.70 -15.67
CA PRO A 322 -4.34 -11.70 -14.62
C PRO A 322 -3.37 -11.23 -13.52
N THR A 323 -2.44 -10.30 -13.80
CA THR A 323 -1.50 -9.75 -12.80
C THR A 323 -2.19 -9.12 -11.58
N PHE A 324 -3.37 -8.53 -11.77
CA PHE A 324 -4.09 -7.79 -10.72
C PHE A 324 -5.56 -8.20 -10.55
N GLY A 325 -6.08 -9.09 -11.40
CA GLY A 325 -7.50 -9.51 -11.38
C GLY A 325 -8.47 -8.33 -11.52
N ASN A 326 -8.05 -7.27 -12.21
CA ASN A 326 -8.75 -5.99 -12.22
C ASN A 326 -9.93 -5.95 -13.19
N GLU A 327 -10.88 -5.07 -12.91
CA GLU A 327 -11.83 -4.57 -13.92
C GLU A 327 -11.16 -3.45 -14.74
N PRO A 328 -11.67 -3.10 -15.94
CA PRO A 328 -11.35 -1.83 -16.59
C PRO A 328 -11.46 -0.66 -15.61
N LEU A 329 -10.47 0.21 -15.60
CA LEU A 329 -10.30 1.25 -14.59
C LEU A 329 -11.11 2.53 -14.89
N SER A 330 -11.26 2.86 -16.18
CA SER A 330 -12.11 3.93 -16.68
C SER A 330 -13.57 3.49 -16.80
N GLU A 331 -14.50 4.45 -16.69
CA GLU A 331 -15.93 4.22 -16.96
C GLU A 331 -16.31 4.54 -18.43
N GLU A 332 -15.37 5.09 -19.21
CA GLU A 332 -15.52 5.35 -20.66
C GLU A 332 -15.48 4.06 -21.49
N GLY A 333 -14.66 3.08 -21.07
CA GLY A 333 -14.56 1.76 -21.69
C GLY A 333 -13.17 1.14 -21.59
N SER A 334 -12.84 0.27 -22.55
CA SER A 334 -11.50 -0.34 -22.64
C SER A 334 -10.43 0.59 -23.22
N LYS A 335 -10.85 1.69 -23.86
CA LYS A 335 -10.04 2.82 -24.29
C LYS A 335 -10.61 4.09 -23.70
N PHE A 336 -9.77 5.08 -23.42
CA PHE A 336 -10.17 6.35 -22.84
C PHE A 336 -9.25 7.49 -23.27
N ASP A 337 -9.80 8.70 -23.38
CA ASP A 337 -9.01 9.91 -23.66
C ASP A 337 -8.42 10.45 -22.35
N ILE A 338 -7.11 10.74 -22.36
CA ILE A 338 -6.38 11.20 -21.17
C ILE A 338 -6.51 12.72 -21.05
N MET A 339 -7.18 13.18 -19.98
CA MET A 339 -7.23 14.60 -19.61
C MET A 339 -6.19 15.01 -18.57
N GLY A 340 -5.57 14.04 -17.90
CA GLY A 340 -4.66 14.32 -16.79
C GLY A 340 -3.74 13.14 -16.49
N VAL A 341 -2.45 13.41 -16.27
CA VAL A 341 -1.51 12.47 -15.64
C VAL A 341 -0.68 13.19 -14.58
N GLU A 342 -0.55 12.58 -13.40
CA GLU A 342 0.41 12.94 -12.34
C GLU A 342 1.21 11.71 -11.90
N ILE A 343 2.44 11.93 -11.43
CA ILE A 343 3.27 10.90 -10.81
C ILE A 343 3.85 11.45 -9.51
N TRP A 344 3.63 10.72 -8.42
CA TRP A 344 3.99 11.09 -7.06
C TRP A 344 5.04 10.13 -6.48
N TYR A 345 6.09 10.67 -5.86
CA TYR A 345 7.04 9.91 -5.05
C TYR A 345 6.54 9.76 -3.62
N VAL A 346 6.60 8.53 -3.11
CA VAL A 346 6.29 8.15 -1.73
C VAL A 346 7.55 7.57 -1.09
N GLY A 347 8.32 8.41 -0.40
CA GLY A 347 9.58 8.02 0.22
C GLY A 347 10.36 9.21 0.76
N SER A 348 11.40 8.91 1.53
CA SER A 348 12.50 9.83 1.88
C SER A 348 13.55 9.92 0.78
#